data_AF-A0A1H5XV20-F1
#
_entry.id   AF-A0A1H5XV20-F1
#
_cell.length_a   1.000
_cell.length_b   1.000
_cell.length_c   1.000
_cell.angle_alpha   90.00
_cell.angle_beta   90.00
_cell.angle_gamma   90.00
#
_symmetry.space_group_name_H-M   'P 1'
#
loop_
_entity.id
_entity.type
_entity.pdbx_description
1 polymer ?
#
loop_
_entity_poly.entity_id
_entity_poly.type
_entity_poly.pdbx_seq_one_letter_code
_entity_poly.pdbx_strand_id
1 'polypeptide(L)'
;MKKALTAAVIAASCLAASQAHALRVDKPGGGSILIDAGDSIVKAQSALGRAARWDTARVCKQPTRSSCRGDTGWGTRHQYIVNGRTFIIDEYDGVITQVDVMR
;
A
#
# COMPACT_ATOMS: atom_id res chain seq x y z
N MET A 1 -26.69 5.98 44.66
CA MET A 1 -25.34 5.53 44.24
C MET A 1 -25.34 5.43 42.72
N LYS A 2 -24.82 6.46 42.03
CA LYS A 2 -24.88 6.57 40.56
C LYS A 2 -23.66 5.88 39.96
N LYS A 3 -23.87 4.80 39.20
CA LYS A 3 -22.82 4.08 38.46
C LYS A 3 -22.43 4.90 37.24
N ALA A 4 -21.27 5.55 37.27
CA ALA A 4 -20.65 6.13 36.09
C ALA A 4 -19.83 5.02 35.42
N LEU A 5 -20.36 4.46 34.34
CA LEU A 5 -19.64 3.52 33.48
C LEU A 5 -18.69 4.34 32.60
N THR A 6 -17.40 4.15 32.85
CA THR A 6 -16.26 4.68 32.10
C THR A 6 -16.34 4.22 30.65
N ALA A 7 -16.61 5.14 29.73
CA ALA A 7 -16.49 4.87 28.29
C ALA A 7 -15.00 4.89 27.91
N ALA A 8 -14.45 3.73 27.59
CA ALA A 8 -13.11 3.59 27.04
C ALA A 8 -13.07 4.21 25.65
N VAL A 9 -12.31 5.31 25.50
CA VAL A 9 -11.96 5.89 24.21
C VAL A 9 -11.02 4.90 23.52
N ILE A 10 -11.53 4.16 22.54
CA ILE A 10 -10.67 3.44 21.60
C ILE A 10 -10.04 4.54 20.73
N ALA A 11 -8.85 4.96 21.11
CA ALA A 11 -7.97 5.72 20.25
C ALA A 11 -7.72 4.85 19.01
N ALA A 12 -8.38 5.19 17.90
CA ALA A 12 -8.01 4.69 16.60
C ALA A 12 -6.58 5.16 16.35
N SER A 13 -5.62 4.30 16.62
CA SER A 13 -4.23 4.48 16.24
C SER A 13 -4.23 4.64 14.72
N CYS A 14 -4.11 5.89 14.27
CA CYS A 14 -3.77 6.22 12.91
C CYS A 14 -2.50 5.43 12.59
N LEU A 15 -2.66 4.32 11.87
CA LEU A 15 -1.58 3.63 11.20
C LEU A 15 -0.97 4.63 10.22
N ALA A 16 -0.01 5.38 10.72
CA ALA A 16 0.82 6.25 9.92
C ALA A 16 1.66 5.33 9.03
N ALA A 17 1.11 4.96 7.88
CA ALA A 17 1.86 4.35 6.79
C ALA A 17 3.06 5.27 6.54
N SER A 18 4.27 4.79 6.82
CA SER A 18 5.46 5.48 6.35
C SER A 18 5.51 5.24 4.85
N GLN A 19 5.40 6.33 4.09
CA GLN A 19 5.43 6.31 2.63
C GLN A 19 6.71 5.61 2.18
N ALA A 20 6.55 4.39 1.64
CA ALA A 20 7.67 3.64 1.08
C ALA A 20 7.72 4.01 -0.40
N HIS A 21 8.49 5.03 -0.74
CA HIS A 21 8.52 5.63 -2.07
C HIS A 21 8.80 4.62 -3.21
N ALA A 22 9.37 3.47 -2.89
CA ALA A 22 9.46 2.32 -3.77
C ALA A 22 9.68 1.05 -2.93
N LEU A 23 9.28 -0.10 -3.47
CA LEU A 23 9.58 -1.42 -2.94
C LEU A 23 10.74 -2.03 -3.71
N ARG A 24 11.88 -2.22 -3.04
CA ARG A 24 13.00 -2.99 -3.57
C ARG A 24 12.83 -4.46 -3.18
N VAL A 25 12.89 -5.34 -4.17
CA VAL A 25 12.82 -6.79 -4.02
C VAL A 25 14.15 -7.38 -4.45
N ASP A 26 14.91 -7.93 -3.50
CA ASP A 26 16.16 -8.60 -3.81
C ASP A 26 15.88 -10.05 -4.25
N LYS A 27 16.53 -10.48 -5.34
CA LYS A 27 16.31 -11.82 -5.90
C LYS A 27 17.39 -12.80 -5.45
N PRO A 28 17.05 -14.09 -5.27
CA PRO A 28 18.05 -15.14 -5.15
C PRO A 28 18.95 -15.17 -6.39
N GLY A 29 20.27 -15.18 -6.21
CA GLY A 29 21.24 -15.18 -7.31
C GLY A 29 21.86 -13.83 -7.67
N GLY A 30 21.51 -12.76 -6.93
CA GLY A 30 22.07 -11.43 -7.14
C GLY A 30 21.22 -10.58 -8.08
N GLY A 31 21.02 -9.32 -7.70
CA GLY A 31 20.15 -8.38 -8.42
C GLY A 31 18.89 -8.01 -7.64
N SER A 32 18.31 -6.87 -8.00
CA SER A 32 17.15 -6.30 -7.33
C SER A 32 16.16 -5.74 -8.33
N ILE A 33 14.87 -5.96 -8.09
CA ILE A 33 13.80 -5.24 -8.78
C ILE A 33 13.37 -4.08 -7.91
N LEU A 34 13.21 -2.90 -8.52
CA LEU A 34 12.51 -1.78 -7.91
C LEU A 34 11.07 -1.74 -8.45
N ILE A 35 10.09 -1.70 -7.57
CA ILE A 35 8.68 -1.47 -7.86
C ILE A 35 8.35 -0.07 -7.32
N ASP A 36 7.94 0.85 -8.19
CA ASP A 36 7.73 2.26 -7.88
C ASP A 36 6.38 2.73 -8.47
N ALA A 37 5.90 3.88 -8.01
CA ALA A 37 4.79 4.56 -8.65
C ALA A 37 5.13 4.87 -10.13
N GLY A 38 4.18 4.59 -11.02
CA GLY A 38 4.32 4.70 -12.48
C GLY A 38 4.64 3.38 -13.16
N ASP A 39 5.06 2.35 -12.42
CA ASP A 39 5.20 1.01 -12.97
C ASP A 39 3.83 0.38 -13.29
N SER A 40 3.80 -0.60 -14.19
CA SER A 40 2.61 -1.44 -14.38
C SER A 40 2.40 -2.38 -13.19
N ILE A 41 1.15 -2.63 -12.81
CA ILE A 41 0.81 -3.64 -11.79
C ILE A 41 1.31 -5.04 -12.17
N VAL A 42 1.41 -5.34 -13.47
CA VAL A 42 1.96 -6.61 -13.99
C VAL A 42 3.42 -6.80 -13.56
N LYS A 43 4.21 -5.72 -13.46
CA LYS A 43 5.59 -5.76 -12.95
C LYS A 43 5.62 -6.20 -11.49
N ALA A 44 4.75 -5.64 -10.65
CA ALA A 44 4.64 -6.04 -9.24
C ALA A 44 4.19 -7.49 -9.11
N GLN A 45 3.17 -7.92 -9.86
CA GLN A 45 2.69 -9.30 -9.86
C GLN A 45 3.76 -10.30 -10.32
N SER A 46 4.56 -9.93 -11.33
CA SER A 46 5.65 -10.78 -11.81
C SER A 46 6.79 -10.90 -10.80
N ALA A 47 7.05 -9.84 -10.02
CA ALA A 47 8.13 -9.80 -9.05
C ALA A 47 7.73 -10.38 -7.68
N LEU A 48 6.49 -10.19 -7.25
CA LEU A 48 5.98 -10.52 -5.92
C LEU A 48 5.04 -11.72 -5.90
N GLY A 49 4.56 -12.15 -7.07
CA GLY A 49 3.49 -13.13 -7.20
C GLY A 49 2.12 -12.53 -6.92
N ARG A 50 1.21 -13.35 -6.40
CA ARG A 50 -0.16 -12.93 -6.10
C ARG A 50 -0.19 -12.11 -4.80
N ALA A 51 -0.96 -11.02 -4.81
CA ALA A 51 -1.23 -10.25 -3.60
C ALA A 51 -1.89 -11.12 -2.52
N ALA A 52 -1.51 -10.91 -1.26
CA ALA A 52 -2.12 -11.60 -0.12
C ALA A 52 -3.59 -11.19 0.05
N ARG A 53 -3.91 -9.92 -0.22
CA ARG A 53 -5.27 -9.38 -0.30
C ARG A 53 -5.35 -8.31 -1.37
N TRP A 54 -6.55 -8.07 -1.88
CA TRP A 54 -6.86 -6.93 -2.72
C TRP A 54 -8.30 -6.48 -2.47
N ASP A 55 -8.53 -5.17 -2.64
CA ASP A 55 -9.84 -4.56 -2.46
C ASP A 55 -10.01 -3.36 -3.39
N THR A 56 -11.27 -3.02 -3.71
CA THR A 56 -11.59 -1.80 -4.46
C THR A 56 -11.56 -0.62 -3.49
N ALA A 57 -10.72 0.38 -3.78
CA ALA A 57 -10.49 1.52 -2.89
C ALA A 57 -10.43 2.85 -3.67
N ARG A 58 -10.57 3.96 -2.95
CA ARG A 58 -10.27 5.30 -3.48
C ARG A 58 -8.75 5.50 -3.49
N VAL A 59 -8.18 5.58 -4.69
CA VAL A 59 -6.73 5.69 -4.92
C VAL A 59 -6.41 6.90 -5.79
N CYS A 60 -5.15 7.31 -5.86
CA CYS A 60 -4.75 8.34 -6.82
C CYS A 60 -4.95 7.84 -8.25
N LYS A 61 -5.35 8.73 -9.17
CA LYS A 61 -5.34 8.41 -10.61
C LYS A 61 -3.97 8.58 -11.26
N GLN A 62 -3.09 9.33 -10.62
CA GLN A 62 -1.73 9.58 -11.11
C GLN A 62 -0.70 9.01 -10.15
N PRO A 63 0.44 8.49 -10.67
CA PRO A 63 1.60 8.13 -9.87
C PRO A 63 2.04 9.25 -8.94
N THR A 64 2.18 8.94 -7.66
CA THR A 64 2.70 9.85 -6.66
C THR A 64 3.61 9.11 -5.70
N ARG A 65 4.68 9.78 -5.30
CA ARG A 65 5.58 9.34 -4.23
C ARG A 65 5.25 9.99 -2.88
N SER A 66 4.28 10.90 -2.88
CA SER A 66 3.77 11.59 -1.70
C SER A 66 2.30 11.24 -1.46
N SER A 67 1.74 11.68 -0.32
CA SER A 67 0.32 11.48 -0.03
C SER A 67 -0.55 12.02 -1.16
N CYS A 68 -1.59 11.28 -1.51
CA CYS A 68 -2.54 11.69 -2.53
C CYS A 68 -3.20 13.01 -2.15
N ARG A 69 -2.89 14.10 -2.86
CA ARG A 69 -3.49 15.43 -2.64
C ARG A 69 -4.37 15.91 -3.79
N GLY A 70 -4.58 15.08 -4.81
CA GLY A 70 -5.23 15.45 -6.07
C GLY A 70 -6.36 14.51 -6.47
N ASP A 71 -6.48 14.27 -7.77
CA ASP A 71 -7.57 13.48 -8.36
C ASP A 71 -7.49 12.02 -7.90
N THR A 72 -8.62 11.55 -7.36
CA THR A 72 -8.79 10.17 -6.88
C THR A 72 -9.89 9.48 -7.67
N GLY A 73 -9.70 8.18 -7.89
CA GLY A 73 -10.65 7.32 -8.59
C GLY A 73 -10.89 6.04 -7.80
N TRP A 74 -11.90 5.27 -8.21
CA TRP A 74 -12.02 3.89 -7.78
C TRP A 74 -10.99 3.06 -8.53
N GLY A 75 -10.04 2.49 -7.81
CA GLY A 75 -9.03 1.58 -8.34
C GLY A 75 -8.90 0.37 -7.42
N THR A 76 -7.76 -0.29 -7.48
CA THR A 76 -7.50 -1.49 -6.67
C THR A 76 -6.34 -1.26 -5.73
N ARG A 77 -6.53 -1.63 -4.47
CA ARG A 77 -5.50 -1.65 -3.45
C ARG A 77 -5.03 -3.09 -3.27
N HIS A 78 -3.75 -3.35 -3.51
CA HIS A 78 -3.13 -4.66 -3.36
C HIS A 78 -2.27 -4.68 -2.09
N GLN A 79 -2.34 -5.77 -1.33
CA GLN A 79 -1.52 -5.97 -0.13
C GLN A 79 -0.56 -7.13 -0.38
N TYR A 80 0.74 -6.87 -0.27
CA TYR A 80 1.81 -7.84 -0.45
C TYR A 80 2.58 -8.03 0.85
N ILE A 81 2.96 -9.26 1.17
CA ILE A 81 3.84 -9.55 2.31
C ILE A 81 5.22 -9.86 1.76
N VAL A 82 6.19 -9.00 2.02
CA VAL A 82 7.57 -9.13 1.54
C VAL A 82 8.51 -9.00 2.73
N ASN A 83 9.35 -10.01 2.97
CA ASN A 83 10.30 -10.04 4.09
C ASN A 83 9.63 -9.73 5.45
N GLY A 84 8.42 -10.27 5.68
CA GLY A 84 7.66 -10.07 6.93
C GLY A 84 7.02 -8.68 7.09
N ARG A 85 7.10 -7.81 6.07
CA ARG A 85 6.46 -6.49 6.06
C ARG A 85 5.31 -6.48 5.07
N THR A 86 4.22 -5.81 5.43
CA THR A 86 3.08 -5.61 4.55
C THR A 86 3.26 -4.33 3.75
N PHE A 87 3.27 -4.46 2.43
CA PHE A 87 3.29 -3.37 1.47
C PHE A 87 1.90 -3.19 0.88
N ILE A 88 1.46 -1.94 0.77
CA ILE A 88 0.26 -1.56 0.04
C ILE A 88 0.70 -1.00 -1.31
N ILE A 89 0.13 -1.51 -2.38
CA ILE A 89 0.33 -1.02 -3.74
C ILE A 89 -1.04 -0.61 -4.27
N ASP A 90 -1.22 0.68 -4.51
CA ASP A 90 -2.43 1.23 -5.11
C ASP A 90 -2.28 1.24 -6.63
N GLU A 91 -3.35 0.87 -7.32
CA GLU A 91 -3.42 0.74 -8.77
C GLU A 91 -4.62 1.51 -9.33
N TYR A 92 -4.38 2.27 -10.39
CA TYR A 92 -5.42 2.87 -11.22
C TYR A 92 -5.12 2.57 -12.70
N ASP A 93 -6.09 2.03 -13.43
CA ASP A 93 -5.97 1.65 -14.85
C ASP A 93 -4.72 0.81 -15.18
N GLY A 94 -4.38 -0.18 -14.33
CA GLY A 94 -3.22 -1.06 -14.53
C GLY A 94 -1.87 -0.43 -14.19
N VAL A 95 -1.84 0.82 -13.71
CA VAL A 95 -0.64 1.55 -13.31
C VAL A 95 -0.60 1.67 -11.79
N ILE A 96 0.56 1.38 -11.20
CA ILE A 96 0.82 1.61 -9.78
C ILE A 96 0.84 3.10 -9.53
N THR A 97 -0.07 3.59 -8.71
CA THR A 97 -0.16 5.01 -8.39
C THR A 97 0.50 5.35 -7.07
N GLN A 98 0.61 4.40 -6.14
CA GLN A 98 1.34 4.58 -4.89
C GLN A 98 1.89 3.24 -4.37
N VAL A 99 2.99 3.31 -3.63
CA VAL A 99 3.55 2.21 -2.85
C VAL A 99 3.72 2.70 -1.41
N ASP A 100 3.21 1.94 -0.45
CA ASP A 100 3.27 2.25 0.99
C ASP A 100 3.67 1.00 1.79
N VAL A 101 4.18 1.23 3.01
CA VAL A 101 4.41 0.18 4.01
C VAL A 101 3.40 0.35 5.13
N MET A 102 2.70 -0.74 5.48
CA MET A 102 1.98 -0.81 6.75
C MET A 102 3.00 -1.01 7.87
N ARG A 103 2.92 -0.15 8.89
CA ARG A 103 3.69 -0.29 10.13
C ARG A 103 3.10 -1.35 11.03
#